data_AF-A0A674IBL7-F1
#
_entry.id   AF-A0A674IBL7-F1
#
_cell.length_a   1.000
_cell.length_b   1.000
_cell.length_c   1.000
_cell.angle_alpha   90.00
_cell.angle_beta   90.00
_cell.angle_gamma   90.00
#
_symmetry.space_group_name_H-M   'P 1'
#
loop_
_entity.id
_entity.type
_entity.pdbx_description
1 polymer ?
#
loop_
_entity_poly.entity_id
_entity_poly.type
_entity_poly.pdbx_seq_one_letter_code
_entity_poly.pdbx_strand_id
1 'polypeptide(L)'
;MGLWPSPLLMPFLLNAIKWLGAGKKGRIGINPNLKSVHDLLTQQKVVCEISALTDNLSIYCCQSYSDTEAKKIHEFVSEGGGLVIGGQNPQPVWDQHLGAIYGDR
;
A
#
# COMPACT_ATOMS: atom_id res chain seq x y z
N MET A 1 12.02 -4.14 -13.77
CA MET A 1 12.03 -4.13 -12.29
C MET A 1 11.69 -2.72 -11.81
N GLY A 2 10.41 -2.39 -11.69
CA GLY A 2 9.95 -1.02 -11.41
C GLY A 2 10.00 -0.71 -9.92
N LEU A 3 10.81 0.27 -9.52
CA LEU A 3 10.90 0.79 -8.16
C LEU A 3 9.66 1.62 -7.86
N TRP A 4 8.69 1.03 -7.16
CA TRP A 4 7.72 1.79 -6.40
C TRP A 4 8.28 2.06 -5.00
N PRO A 5 8.16 3.30 -4.49
CA PRO A 5 7.64 4.50 -5.15
C PRO A 5 8.68 5.14 -6.09
N SER A 6 8.23 5.70 -7.21
CA SER A 6 9.08 6.62 -7.97
C SER A 6 9.37 7.85 -7.11
N PRO A 7 10.56 8.48 -7.20
CA PRO A 7 10.88 9.69 -6.43
C PRO A 7 9.84 10.81 -6.61
N LEU A 8 9.18 10.87 -7.78
CA LEU A 8 8.13 11.84 -8.10
C LEU A 8 6.86 11.67 -7.25
N LEU A 9 6.55 10.47 -6.80
CA LEU A 9 5.36 10.19 -5.98
C LEU A 9 5.62 10.30 -4.48
N MET A 10 6.87 10.51 -4.08
CA MET A 10 7.24 10.61 -2.67
C MET A 10 6.55 11.76 -1.93
N PRO A 11 6.48 12.98 -2.49
CA PRO A 11 5.76 14.07 -1.82
C PRO A 11 4.27 13.76 -1.62
N PHE A 12 3.63 13.11 -2.59
CA PHE A 12 2.24 12.69 -2.50
C PHE A 12 2.05 11.66 -1.37
N LEU A 13 2.90 10.64 -1.32
CA LEU A 13 2.85 9.60 -0.28
C LEU A 13 3.04 10.20 1.12
N LEU A 14 4.01 11.09 1.30
CA LEU A 14 4.24 11.76 2.58
C LEU A 14 3.05 12.60 3.03
N ASN A 15 2.43 13.34 2.09
CA ASN A 15 1.23 14.12 2.38
C ASN A 15 0.04 13.23 2.76
N ALA A 16 -0.14 12.09 2.07
CA ALA A 16 -1.17 11.13 2.40
C ALA A 16 -0.97 10.53 3.80
N ILE A 17 0.25 10.10 4.13
CA ILE A 17 0.59 9.59 5.47
C ILE A 17 0.34 10.65 6.54
N LYS A 18 0.74 11.90 6.30
CA LYS A 18 0.49 13.01 7.22
C LYS A 18 -1.01 13.26 7.42
N TRP A 19 -1.81 13.22 6.37
CA TRP A 19 -3.26 13.37 6.44
C TRP A 19 -3.91 12.22 7.20
N LEU A 20 -3.53 10.97 6.89
CA LEU A 20 -4.06 9.78 7.54
C LEU A 20 -3.71 9.70 9.03
N GLY A 21 -2.53 10.20 9.41
CA GLY A 21 -2.04 10.24 10.79
C GLY A 21 -2.47 11.47 11.58
N ALA A 22 -3.07 12.48 10.96
CA ALA A 22 -3.45 13.71 11.63
C ALA A 22 -4.44 13.42 12.77
N GLY A 23 -4.04 13.75 14.02
CA GLY A 23 -4.86 13.51 15.21
C GLY A 23 -4.88 12.07 15.73
N LYS A 24 -4.17 11.13 15.09
CA LYS A 24 -4.09 9.73 15.52
C LYS A 24 -2.77 9.47 16.23
N LYS A 25 -2.84 8.67 17.31
CA LYS A 25 -1.67 8.10 17.99
C LYS A 25 -1.57 6.64 17.59
N GLY A 26 -0.42 6.21 17.07
CA GLY A 26 -0.20 4.82 16.70
C GLY A 26 0.96 4.68 15.73
N ARG A 27 1.35 3.44 15.45
CA ARG A 27 2.52 3.11 14.62
C ARG A 27 2.12 3.03 13.15
N ILE A 28 3.06 3.31 12.26
CA ILE A 28 2.91 3.12 10.82
C ILE A 28 3.50 1.75 10.48
N GLY A 29 2.64 0.82 10.06
CA GLY A 29 3.07 -0.51 9.61
C GLY A 29 3.17 -0.57 8.09
N ILE A 30 4.24 -1.17 7.60
CA ILE A 30 4.50 -1.40 6.17
C ILE A 30 4.52 -2.90 5.94
N ASN A 31 3.68 -3.39 5.02
CA ASN A 31 3.65 -4.80 4.65
C ASN A 31 5.05 -5.28 4.23
N PRO A 32 5.49 -6.49 4.62
CA PRO A 32 6.82 -7.01 4.29
C PRO A 32 7.17 -7.01 2.79
N ASN A 33 6.18 -7.11 1.91
CA ASN A 33 6.37 -7.05 0.46
C ASN A 33 6.67 -5.64 -0.07
N LEU A 34 6.59 -4.60 0.78
CA LEU A 34 6.82 -3.19 0.45
C LEU A 34 8.10 -2.62 1.07
N LYS A 35 9.17 -3.42 1.19
CA LYS A 35 10.43 -2.98 1.79
C LYS A 35 11.01 -1.70 1.17
N SER A 36 10.88 -1.51 -0.14
CA SER A 36 11.31 -0.28 -0.82
C SER A 36 10.57 0.97 -0.34
N VAL A 37 9.28 0.85 -0.01
CA VAL A 37 8.47 1.94 0.55
C VAL A 37 8.96 2.27 1.95
N HIS A 38 9.21 1.26 2.78
CA HIS A 38 9.75 1.45 4.13
C HIS A 38 11.09 2.19 4.10
N ASP A 39 12.02 1.76 3.24
CA ASP A 39 13.35 2.37 3.15
C ASP A 39 13.25 3.84 2.71
N LEU A 40 12.37 4.14 1.76
CA LEU A 40 12.17 5.50 1.28
C LEU A 40 11.50 6.41 2.32
N LEU A 41 10.52 5.90 3.08
CA LEU A 41 9.91 6.63 4.20
C LEU A 41 10.92 6.89 5.32
N THR A 42 11.78 5.92 5.63
CA THR A 42 12.83 6.05 6.64
C THR A 42 13.87 7.10 6.23
N GLN A 43 14.25 7.16 4.95
CA GLN A 43 15.11 8.22 4.41
C GLN A 43 14.50 9.62 4.59
N GLN A 44 13.17 9.72 4.54
CA GLN A 44 12.41 10.94 4.82
C GLN A 44 12.12 11.17 6.32
N LYS A 45 12.74 10.38 7.20
CA LYS A 45 12.62 10.45 8.67
C LYS A 45 11.20 10.16 9.19
N VAL A 46 10.40 9.41 8.42
CA VAL A 46 9.10 8.91 8.89
C VAL A 46 9.34 7.67 9.76
N VAL A 47 8.83 7.70 10.99
CA VAL A 47 8.91 6.54 11.91
C VAL A 47 7.88 5.51 11.49
N CYS A 48 8.36 4.39 10.93
CA CYS A 48 7.54 3.27 10.49
C CYS A 48 8.27 1.94 10.79
N GLU A 49 7.53 0.84 10.70
CA GLU A 49 8.07 -0.51 10.89
C GLU A 49 7.60 -1.44 9.78
N ILE A 50 8.39 -2.48 9.48
CA ILE A 50 7.92 -3.62 8.69
C ILE A 50 7.08 -4.51 9.61
N SER A 51 5.79 -4.69 9.28
CA SER A 51 4.88 -5.51 10.08
C SER A 51 3.70 -6.03 9.26
N ALA A 52 3.08 -7.11 9.75
CA ALA A 52 1.72 -7.48 9.33
C ALA A 52 0.70 -6.49 9.93
N LEU A 53 -0.53 -6.50 9.43
CA LEU A 53 -1.61 -5.70 10.01
C LEU A 53 -1.90 -6.18 11.45
N THR A 54 -1.71 -5.29 12.42
CA THR A 54 -1.91 -5.52 13.86
C THR A 54 -2.68 -4.36 14.49
N ASP A 55 -3.34 -4.62 15.62
CA ASP A 55 -4.29 -3.69 16.26
C ASP A 55 -3.65 -2.39 16.81
N ASN A 56 -2.33 -2.35 16.94
CA ASN A 56 -1.56 -1.20 17.44
C ASN A 56 -1.11 -0.21 16.34
N LEU A 57 -1.48 -0.48 15.09
CA LEU A 57 -1.18 0.39 13.96
C LEU A 57 -2.24 1.49 13.85
N SER A 58 -1.82 2.68 13.43
CA SER A 58 -2.73 3.77 13.04
C SER A 58 -2.78 3.95 11.52
N ILE A 59 -1.71 3.54 10.82
CA ILE A 59 -1.61 3.55 9.38
C ILE A 59 -1.02 2.22 8.93
N TYR A 60 -1.60 1.62 7.89
CA TYR A 60 -1.05 0.42 7.26
C TYR A 60 -0.84 0.64 5.75
N CYS A 61 0.35 0.29 5.26
CA CYS A 61 0.69 0.31 3.84
C CYS A 61 0.79 -1.12 3.33
N CYS A 62 0.01 -1.50 2.32
CA CYS A 62 0.06 -2.85 1.72
C CYS A 62 -0.01 -2.81 0.19
N GLN A 63 0.39 -3.93 -0.44
CA GLN A 63 0.16 -4.16 -1.87
C GLN A 63 -1.31 -4.51 -2.12
N SER A 64 -1.68 -4.58 -3.40
CA SER A 64 -3.03 -4.95 -3.84
C SER A 64 -3.65 -6.09 -3.02
N TYR A 65 -4.95 -5.94 -2.80
CA TYR A 65 -5.79 -6.78 -1.98
C TYR A 65 -5.59 -8.28 -2.21
N SER A 66 -5.38 -9.04 -1.13
CA SER A 66 -5.58 -10.49 -1.12
C SER A 66 -6.88 -10.80 -0.38
N ASP A 67 -7.69 -11.73 -0.88
CA ASP A 67 -8.95 -12.14 -0.23
C ASP A 67 -8.73 -12.61 1.22
N THR A 68 -7.53 -13.10 1.51
CA THR A 68 -7.12 -13.56 2.85
C THR A 68 -6.96 -12.43 3.88
N GLU A 69 -6.67 -11.20 3.46
CA GLU A 69 -6.49 -10.05 4.36
C GLU A 69 -7.67 -9.08 4.36
N ALA A 70 -8.59 -9.28 3.42
CA ALA A 70 -9.82 -8.54 3.20
C ALA A 70 -10.55 -8.12 4.48
N LYS A 71 -10.90 -9.12 5.30
CA LYS A 71 -11.68 -8.94 6.51
C LYS A 71 -10.94 -8.08 7.54
N LYS A 72 -9.65 -8.35 7.75
CA LYS A 72 -8.83 -7.61 8.72
C LYS A 72 -8.63 -6.15 8.29
N ILE A 73 -8.40 -5.93 7.00
CA ILE A 73 -8.29 -4.58 6.43
C ILE A 73 -9.61 -3.82 6.59
N HIS A 74 -10.74 -4.49 6.35
CA HIS A 74 -12.06 -3.90 6.54
C HIS A 74 -12.30 -3.49 7.99
N GLU A 75 -12.06 -4.39 8.95
CA GLU A 75 -12.17 -4.11 10.39
C GLU A 75 -11.29 -2.91 10.78
N PHE A 76 -10.01 -2.95 10.40
CA PHE A 76 -9.06 -1.87 10.66
C PHE A 76 -9.51 -0.50 10.15
N VAL A 77 -10.02 -0.42 8.91
CA VAL A 77 -10.51 0.85 8.35
C VAL A 77 -11.83 1.27 9.03
N SER A 78 -12.70 0.33 9.38
CA SER A 78 -13.96 0.62 10.07
C SER A 78 -13.77 1.20 11.48
N GLU A 79 -12.66 0.83 12.14
CA GLU A 79 -12.24 1.38 13.43
C GLU A 79 -11.48 2.71 13.30
N GLY A 80 -11.33 3.23 12.07
CA GLY A 80 -10.69 4.50 11.78
C GLY A 80 -9.20 4.39 11.46
N GLY A 81 -8.67 3.20 11.23
CA GLY A 81 -7.32 2.97 10.72
C GLY A 81 -7.11 3.61 9.34
N GLY A 82 -5.93 4.22 9.14
CA GLY A 82 -5.55 4.79 7.84
C GLY A 82 -4.95 3.73 6.92
N LEU A 83 -5.45 3.60 5.69
CA LEU A 83 -4.96 2.60 4.75
C LEU A 83 -4.34 3.25 3.51
N VAL A 84 -3.15 2.79 3.13
CA VAL A 84 -2.50 3.13 1.85
C VAL A 84 -2.29 1.83 1.06
N ILE A 85 -2.92 1.74 -0.11
CA ILE A 85 -2.75 0.59 -1.01
C ILE A 85 -1.91 1.01 -2.21
N GLY A 86 -0.77 0.35 -2.39
CA GLY A 86 0.02 0.44 -3.61
C GLY A 86 -0.45 -0.61 -4.61
N GLY A 87 -1.00 -0.17 -5.74
CA GLY A 87 -1.26 -1.06 -6.87
C GLY A 87 0.01 -1.23 -7.71
N GLN A 88 0.60 -2.42 -7.72
CA GLN A 88 1.39 -2.85 -8.87
C GLN A 88 0.41 -3.54 -9.81
N ASN A 89 0.39 -3.15 -11.08
CA ASN A 89 -0.34 -3.87 -12.11
C ASN A 89 0.65 -4.85 -12.75
N PRO A 90 0.80 -6.11 -12.27
CA PRO A 90 1.43 -7.11 -13.08
C PRO A 90 0.52 -7.34 -14.31
N GLN A 91 0.91 -6.84 -15.48
CA GLN A 91 0.51 -7.50 -16.73
C GLN A 91 0.98 -8.96 -16.60
N PRO A 92 0.04 -9.93 -16.62
CA PRO A 92 -0.54 -10.40 -17.88
C PRO A 92 -2.04 -10.78 -17.85
N VAL A 93 -2.83 -10.36 -16.84
CA VAL A 93 -4.26 -10.78 -16.77
C VAL A 93 -5.11 -10.17 -17.89
N TRP A 94 -4.78 -8.96 -18.35
CA TRP A 94 -5.47 -8.30 -19.46
C TRP A 94 -5.10 -8.88 -20.83
N ASP A 95 -3.94 -9.53 -20.96
CA ASP A 95 -3.49 -10.10 -22.24
C ASP A 95 -4.18 -11.43 -22.55
N GLN A 96 -4.60 -12.19 -21.52
CA GLN A 96 -5.26 -13.48 -21.73
C GLN A 96 -6.70 -13.34 -22.23
N HIS A 97 -7.37 -12.22 -21.92
CA HIS A 97 -8.74 -11.97 -22.40
C HIS A 97 -8.78 -11.16 -23.70
N LEU A 98 -7.86 -10.23 -23.96
CA LEU A 98 -7.87 -9.39 -25.17
C LEU A 98 -7.63 -10.19 -26.46
N GLY A 99 -6.86 -11.28 -26.41
CA GLY A 99 -6.69 -12.19 -27.55
C GLY A 99 -7.99 -12.86 -28.01
N ALA A 100 -8.98 -13.01 -27.12
CA ALA A 100 -10.31 -13.54 -27.46
C ALA A 100 -11.28 -12.47 -27.99
N ILE A 101 -10.98 -11.18 -27.80
CA ILE A 101 -11.86 -10.06 -28.23
C ILE A 101 -11.33 -9.35 -29.48
N TYR A 102 -10.01 -9.41 -29.74
CA TYR A 102 -9.36 -8.74 -30.87
C TYR A 102 -8.70 -9.71 -31.87
N GLY A 103 -8.89 -11.02 -31.70
CA GLY A 103 -8.40 -12.05 -32.62
C GLY A 103 -9.39 -12.41 -33.72
N ASP A 104 -9.85 -11.43 -34.50
CA ASP A 104 -10.26 -11.64 -35.91
C ASP A 104 -10.47 -10.27 -36.60
N ARG A 105 -9.45 -9.79 -37.31
CA ARG A 105 -9.57 -8.93 -38.50
C ARG A 105 -8.25 -8.83 -39.25
#